data_AF-A0A8S3UEX5-F1
#
_entry.id   AF-A0A8S3UEX5-F1
#
_cell.length_a   1.000
_cell.length_b   1.000
_cell.length_c   1.000
_cell.angle_alpha   90.00
_cell.angle_beta   90.00
_cell.angle_gamma   90.00
#
_symmetry.space_group_name_H-M   'P 1'
#
loop_
_entity.id
_entity.type
_entity.pdbx_description
1 polymer ?
#
loop_
_entity_poly.entity_id
_entity_poly.type
_entity_poly.pdbx_seq_one_letter_code
_entity_poly.pdbx_strand_id
1 'polypeptide(L)'
;MGDPGSCEAGAIIYTEDSRQAIRLHRPVAQRGSILLAELVAIVMVLEFCILERLHNTITTLKIFSDSQSAVGLLTLNWAPKSYIDVIRDIKEHIEDLRTKGMEICILWTPGHANIQGNDEADLLAKQAAEEATQLLPKNNIITLQDVKQGAHKSVMLKWQRRWELSDTGRDLFDITPNVKNIPIFDYPTKKFFSIFIQLRTGYTTLNFYKQRTGQNTTDLCSCGTKETQQHYIEEYPNHECYREGCLCIF
;
A
#
# COMPACT_ATOMS: atom_id res chain seq x y z
N MET A 1 1.35 -3.42 -0.01
CA MET A 1 -0.12 -3.24 0.04
C MET A 1 -0.71 -4.54 0.51
N GLY A 2 -1.17 -4.59 1.76
CA GLY A 2 -1.75 -5.79 2.37
C GLY A 2 -3.02 -6.21 1.66
N ASP A 3 -3.28 -7.52 1.62
CA ASP A 3 -4.56 -8.06 1.19
C ASP A 3 -5.70 -7.36 1.95
N PRO A 4 -6.84 -7.03 1.31
CA PRO A 4 -8.01 -6.55 2.03
C PRO A 4 -8.53 -7.71 2.86
N GLY A 5 -8.13 -7.73 4.13
CA GLY A 5 -8.77 -8.55 5.15
C GLY A 5 -10.22 -8.16 5.32
N SER A 6 -10.91 -8.88 6.19
CA SER A 6 -12.19 -8.44 6.68
C SER A 6 -12.06 -7.03 7.29
N CYS A 7 -13.12 -6.25 7.15
CA CYS A 7 -13.15 -4.84 7.51
C CYS A 7 -14.15 -4.67 8.64
N GLU A 8 -13.64 -4.22 9.78
CA GLU A 8 -14.39 -4.07 11.01
C GLU A 8 -14.08 -2.73 11.64
N ALA A 9 -15.07 -2.18 12.33
CA ALA A 9 -14.94 -0.89 12.99
C ALA A 9 -15.16 -1.07 14.48
N GLY A 10 -14.33 -0.41 15.27
CA GLY A 10 -14.43 -0.33 16.72
C GLY A 10 -14.31 1.13 17.16
N ALA A 11 -15.07 1.51 18.18
CA ALA A 11 -15.00 2.82 18.80
C ALA A 11 -15.32 2.73 20.29
N ILE A 12 -14.67 3.58 21.07
CA ILE A 12 -14.91 3.71 22.50
C ILE A 12 -15.26 5.16 22.83
N ILE A 13 -16.32 5.34 23.64
CA ILE A 13 -16.80 6.65 24.05
C ILE A 13 -16.67 6.75 25.57
N TYR A 14 -15.99 7.80 26.02
CA TYR A 14 -15.88 8.17 27.43
C TYR A 14 -16.75 9.40 27.69
N THR A 15 -17.60 9.33 28.70
CA THR A 15 -18.39 10.49 29.19
C THR A 15 -17.95 10.81 30.60
N GLU A 16 -17.78 12.11 30.93
CA GLU A 16 -17.27 12.54 32.24
C GLU A 16 -18.10 12.00 33.43
N ASP A 17 -19.41 11.83 33.22
CA ASP A 17 -20.35 11.37 34.26
C ASP A 17 -20.42 9.84 34.43
N SER A 18 -19.88 9.06 33.48
CA SER A 18 -19.99 7.59 33.50
C SER A 18 -18.65 6.96 33.85
N ARG A 19 -18.61 6.17 34.93
CA ARG A 19 -17.45 5.33 35.26
C ARG A 19 -17.17 4.24 34.24
N GLN A 20 -18.10 3.99 33.30
CA GLN A 20 -18.00 2.93 32.32
C GLN A 20 -17.98 3.52 30.91
N ALA A 21 -16.96 3.14 30.14
CA ALA A 21 -16.85 3.50 28.73
C ALA A 21 -17.85 2.71 27.88
N ILE A 22 -18.47 3.38 26.93
CA ILE A 22 -19.39 2.80 25.96
C ILE A 22 -18.57 2.22 24.82
N ARG A 23 -18.79 0.95 24.51
CA ARG A 23 -18.04 0.20 23.50
C ARG A 23 -18.93 -0.07 22.30
N LEU A 24 -18.51 0.38 21.13
CA LEU A 24 -19.21 0.19 19.87
C LEU A 24 -18.31 -0.62 18.95
N HIS A 25 -18.84 -1.68 18.37
CA HIS A 25 -18.16 -2.42 17.32
C HIS A 25 -19.18 -2.98 16.35
N ARG A 26 -18.83 -3.04 15.06
CA ARG A 26 -19.64 -3.74 14.07
C ARG A 26 -18.79 -4.32 12.94
N PRO A 27 -19.17 -5.50 12.42
CA PRO A 27 -18.69 -5.95 11.12
C PRO A 27 -19.06 -4.93 10.05
N VAL A 28 -18.12 -4.51 9.21
CA VAL A 28 -18.37 -3.52 8.14
C VAL A 28 -18.53 -4.22 6.80
N ALA A 29 -17.54 -5.00 6.41
CA ALA A 29 -17.57 -5.74 5.15
C ALA A 29 -16.62 -6.94 5.21
N GLN A 30 -16.94 -8.02 4.47
CA GLN A 30 -16.01 -9.15 4.32
C GLN A 30 -14.70 -8.75 3.62
N ARG A 31 -14.74 -7.66 2.83
CA ARG A 31 -13.57 -7.02 2.24
C ARG A 31 -13.77 -5.51 2.23
N GLY A 32 -12.85 -4.80 2.85
CA GLY A 32 -12.86 -3.33 2.88
C GLY A 32 -11.45 -2.80 3.03
N SER A 33 -11.29 -1.49 2.87
CA SER A 33 -10.02 -0.84 3.19
C SER A 33 -10.03 -0.42 4.66
N ILE A 34 -8.86 -0.28 5.26
CA ILE A 34 -8.69 0.32 6.59
C ILE A 34 -9.40 1.68 6.66
N LEU A 35 -9.32 2.49 5.59
CA LEU A 35 -10.02 3.76 5.52
C LEU A 35 -11.55 3.62 5.68
N LEU A 36 -12.16 2.56 5.13
CA LEU A 36 -13.59 2.32 5.31
C LEU A 36 -13.93 1.99 6.76
N ALA A 37 -13.13 1.14 7.41
CA ALA A 37 -13.29 0.82 8.83
C ALA A 37 -13.26 2.09 9.70
N GLU A 38 -12.27 2.95 9.47
CA GLU A 38 -12.08 4.22 10.17
C GLU A 38 -13.27 5.18 9.99
N LEU A 39 -13.71 5.37 8.74
CA LEU A 39 -14.88 6.21 8.47
C LEU A 39 -16.14 5.65 9.12
N VAL A 40 -16.31 4.32 9.10
CA VAL A 40 -17.47 3.67 9.71
C VAL A 40 -17.42 3.75 11.24
N ALA A 41 -16.25 3.69 11.87
CA ALA A 41 -16.10 3.94 13.30
C ALA A 41 -16.60 5.34 13.68
N ILE A 42 -16.27 6.35 12.89
CA ILE A 42 -16.76 7.73 13.08
C ILE A 42 -18.28 7.80 12.90
N VAL A 43 -18.83 7.15 11.87
CA VAL A 43 -20.30 7.06 11.67
C VAL A 43 -20.98 6.47 12.91
N MET A 44 -20.47 5.36 13.44
CA MET A 44 -21.07 4.71 14.62
C MET A 44 -21.15 5.64 15.83
N VAL A 45 -20.08 6.42 16.08
CA VAL A 45 -20.07 7.40 17.19
C VAL A 45 -21.11 8.48 16.97
N LEU A 46 -21.24 9.00 15.75
CA LEU A 46 -22.21 10.05 15.42
C LEU A 46 -23.65 9.53 15.50
N GLU A 47 -23.93 8.35 14.94
CA GLU A 47 -25.22 7.67 15.02
C GLU A 47 -25.63 7.45 16.49
N PHE A 48 -24.70 6.99 17.33
CA PHE A 48 -24.92 6.82 18.75
C PHE A 48 -25.29 8.13 19.45
N CYS A 49 -24.56 9.22 19.16
CA CYS A 49 -24.87 10.54 19.72
C CYS A 49 -26.26 11.05 19.31
N ILE A 50 -26.69 10.78 18.07
CA ILE A 50 -28.02 11.14 17.57
C ILE A 50 -29.11 10.33 18.26
N LEU A 51 -28.94 8.99 18.32
CA LEU A 51 -29.92 8.06 18.87
C LEU A 51 -30.14 8.29 20.37
N GLU A 52 -29.06 8.41 21.13
CA GLU A 52 -29.11 8.67 22.58
C GLU A 52 -29.36 10.14 22.92
N ARG A 53 -29.52 11.00 21.91
CA ARG A 53 -29.77 12.44 22.04
C ARG A 53 -28.76 13.14 22.97
N LEU A 54 -27.49 12.78 22.83
CA LEU A 54 -26.43 13.29 23.71
C LEU A 54 -26.27 14.80 23.64
N HIS A 55 -26.68 15.43 22.54
CA HIS A 55 -26.74 16.89 22.39
C HIS A 55 -27.56 17.61 23.47
N ASN A 56 -28.45 16.92 24.19
CA ASN A 56 -29.18 17.50 25.31
C ASN A 56 -28.35 17.64 26.59
N THR A 57 -27.26 16.87 26.71
CA THR A 57 -26.46 16.76 27.93
C THR A 57 -25.00 17.16 27.69
N ILE A 58 -24.49 16.93 26.48
CA ILE A 58 -23.10 17.16 26.08
C ILE A 58 -23.06 18.27 25.04
N THR A 59 -22.23 19.27 25.29
CA THR A 59 -22.05 20.43 24.39
C THR A 59 -20.87 20.27 23.43
N THR A 60 -19.92 19.39 23.74
CA THR A 60 -18.70 19.20 22.93
C THR A 60 -18.37 17.72 22.78
N LEU A 61 -18.22 17.26 21.54
CA LEU A 61 -17.76 15.93 21.17
C LEU A 61 -16.39 16.01 20.50
N LYS A 62 -15.41 15.31 21.06
CA LYS A 62 -14.07 15.16 20.49
C LYS A 62 -13.86 13.73 20.03
N ILE A 63 -13.66 13.55 18.73
CA ILE A 63 -13.40 12.25 18.09
C ILE A 63 -11.92 12.19 17.75
N PHE A 64 -11.21 11.20 18.29
CA PHE A 64 -9.81 10.95 17.99
C PHE A 64 -9.71 9.73 17.07
N SER A 65 -8.98 9.86 15.96
CA SER A 65 -8.70 8.76 15.03
C SER A 65 -7.22 8.79 14.65
N ASP A 66 -6.58 7.62 14.58
CA ASP A 66 -5.20 7.50 14.14
C ASP A 66 -5.04 7.49 12.61
N SER A 67 -6.16 7.43 11.89
CA SER A 67 -6.21 7.52 10.44
C SER A 67 -6.11 8.96 9.93
N GLN A 68 -4.89 9.36 9.58
CA GLN A 68 -4.63 10.64 8.91
C GLN A 68 -5.49 10.84 7.66
N SER A 69 -5.78 9.75 6.94
CA SER A 69 -6.64 9.80 5.74
C SER A 69 -8.08 10.14 6.08
N ALA A 70 -8.66 9.50 7.11
CA ALA A 70 -10.02 9.82 7.56
C ALA A 70 -10.10 11.25 8.07
N VAL A 71 -9.18 11.66 8.95
CA VAL A 71 -9.12 13.02 9.50
C VAL A 71 -8.97 14.06 8.39
N GLY A 72 -8.06 13.85 7.42
CA GLY A 72 -7.84 14.79 6.32
C GLY A 72 -9.05 14.94 5.39
N LEU A 73 -9.77 13.86 5.10
CA LEU A 73 -11.01 13.89 4.31
C LEU A 73 -12.14 14.67 5.01
N LEU A 74 -12.24 14.53 6.33
CA LEU A 74 -13.32 15.12 7.11
C LEU A 74 -13.05 16.56 7.55
N THR A 75 -11.78 16.93 7.77
CA THR A 75 -11.41 18.23 8.38
C THR A 75 -10.61 19.16 7.44
N LEU A 76 -9.84 18.62 6.50
CA LEU A 76 -8.92 19.38 5.64
C LEU A 76 -9.41 19.52 4.18
N ASN A 77 -10.67 19.15 3.90
CA ASN A 77 -11.27 19.19 2.57
C ASN A 77 -10.47 18.44 1.49
N TRP A 78 -9.81 17.33 1.85
CA TRP A 78 -9.19 16.48 0.84
C TRP A 78 -10.24 15.88 -0.10
N ALA A 79 -9.90 15.79 -1.39
CA ALA A 79 -10.81 15.25 -2.39
C ALA A 79 -11.00 13.73 -2.19
N PRO A 80 -12.23 13.24 -1.96
CA PRO A 80 -12.46 11.83 -1.76
C PRO A 80 -12.31 11.07 -3.08
N LYS A 81 -11.47 10.03 -3.08
CA LYS A 81 -11.29 9.12 -4.23
C LYS A 81 -12.18 7.88 -4.15
N SER A 82 -12.74 7.59 -2.97
CA SER A 82 -13.59 6.44 -2.65
C SER A 82 -14.46 6.79 -1.44
N TYR A 83 -15.53 6.01 -1.22
CA TYR A 83 -16.45 6.14 -0.07
C TYR A 83 -17.11 7.53 0.06
N ILE A 84 -17.42 8.15 -1.08
CA ILE A 84 -17.98 9.51 -1.16
C ILE A 84 -19.29 9.61 -0.38
N ASP A 85 -20.16 8.60 -0.48
CA ASP A 85 -21.44 8.57 0.22
C ASP A 85 -21.23 8.51 1.75
N VAL A 86 -20.36 7.63 2.25
CA VAL A 86 -20.04 7.54 3.69
C VAL A 86 -19.49 8.87 4.22
N ILE A 87 -18.62 9.53 3.46
CA ILE A 87 -18.05 10.83 3.84
C ILE A 87 -19.14 11.92 3.85
N ARG A 88 -20.07 11.89 2.91
CA ARG A 88 -21.22 12.79 2.89
C ARG A 88 -22.10 12.58 4.11
N ASP A 89 -22.44 11.33 4.42
CA ASP A 89 -23.28 10.98 5.57
C ASP A 89 -22.66 11.44 6.90
N ILE A 90 -21.34 11.26 7.06
CA ILE A 90 -20.60 11.80 8.22
C ILE A 90 -20.76 13.33 8.32
N LYS A 91 -20.58 14.04 7.21
CA LYS A 91 -20.70 15.51 7.19
C LYS A 91 -22.13 15.97 7.51
N GLU A 92 -23.13 15.27 7.00
CA GLU A 92 -24.55 15.54 7.29
C GLU A 92 -24.86 15.31 8.78
N HIS A 93 -24.39 14.21 9.38
CA HIS A 93 -24.56 13.95 10.82
C HIS A 93 -23.85 14.99 11.70
N ILE A 94 -22.64 15.40 11.30
CA ILE A 94 -21.92 16.47 12.01
C ILE A 94 -22.73 17.76 11.98
N GLU A 95 -23.28 18.14 10.83
CA GLU A 95 -24.06 19.36 10.71
C GLU A 95 -25.37 19.29 11.50
N ASP A 96 -26.10 18.17 11.44
CA ASP A 96 -27.32 17.95 12.23
C ASP A 96 -27.04 18.13 13.74
N LEU A 97 -25.98 17.52 14.25
CA LEU A 97 -25.59 17.65 15.65
C LEU A 97 -25.12 19.07 16.03
N ARG A 98 -24.44 19.77 15.12
CA ARG A 98 -24.07 21.18 15.31
C ARG A 98 -25.28 22.09 15.37
N THR A 99 -26.28 21.89 14.52
CA THR A 99 -27.54 22.66 14.58
C THR A 99 -28.29 22.46 15.89
N LYS A 100 -28.06 21.33 16.56
CA LYS A 100 -28.60 21.00 17.89
C LYS A 100 -27.73 21.52 19.05
N GLY A 101 -26.69 22.31 18.75
CA GLY A 101 -25.85 22.97 19.76
C GLY A 101 -24.65 22.16 20.25
N MET A 102 -24.32 21.05 19.59
CA MET A 102 -23.13 20.25 19.94
C MET A 102 -21.95 20.58 19.02
N GLU A 103 -20.86 21.07 19.61
CA GLU A 103 -19.61 21.28 18.90
C GLU A 103 -18.91 19.93 18.64
N ILE A 104 -18.44 19.71 17.40
CA ILE A 104 -17.76 18.47 17.01
C ILE A 104 -16.37 18.79 16.48
N CYS A 105 -15.37 18.19 17.11
CA CYS A 105 -13.97 18.23 16.70
C CYS A 105 -13.48 16.82 16.34
N ILE A 106 -12.90 16.66 15.15
CA ILE A 106 -12.22 15.43 14.75
C ILE A 106 -10.72 15.69 14.74
N LEU A 107 -9.97 14.90 15.50
CA LEU A 107 -8.55 15.11 15.79
C LEU A 107 -7.74 13.88 15.42
N TRP A 108 -6.56 14.12 14.87
CA TRP A 108 -5.59 13.06 14.62
C TRP A 108 -4.83 12.71 15.90
N THR A 109 -4.64 11.41 16.14
CA THR A 109 -3.80 10.88 17.22
C THR A 109 -2.77 9.89 16.66
N PRO A 110 -1.57 9.75 17.22
CA PRO A 110 -0.65 8.71 16.75
C PRO A 110 -1.16 7.31 17.13
N GLY A 111 -1.16 6.40 16.15
CA GLY A 111 -1.42 4.97 16.39
C GLY A 111 -0.24 4.29 17.10
N HIS A 112 -0.51 3.19 17.80
CA HIS A 112 0.49 2.37 18.52
C HIS A 112 1.38 3.14 19.52
N ALA A 113 0.87 4.24 20.08
CA ALA A 113 1.57 5.06 21.06
C ALA A 113 1.21 4.72 22.52
N ASN A 114 0.70 3.50 22.79
CA ASN A 114 0.15 3.07 24.08
C ASN A 114 -0.96 3.99 24.61
N ILE A 115 -1.81 4.48 23.71
CA ILE A 115 -2.98 5.28 24.07
C ILE A 115 -4.12 4.30 24.31
N GLN A 116 -4.49 4.13 25.58
CA GLN A 116 -5.48 3.14 26.01
C GLN A 116 -6.76 3.14 25.16
N GLY A 117 -7.32 4.32 24.85
CA GLY A 117 -8.54 4.42 24.03
C GLY A 117 -8.36 3.92 22.58
N ASN A 118 -7.18 4.10 21.99
CA ASN A 118 -6.87 3.58 20.66
C ASN A 118 -6.73 2.06 20.69
N ASP A 119 -5.99 1.55 21.68
CA ASP A 119 -5.77 0.10 21.85
C ASP A 119 -7.09 -0.64 22.13
N GLU A 120 -8.00 -0.03 22.91
CA GLU A 120 -9.36 -0.55 23.13
C GLU A 120 -10.21 -0.51 21.86
N ALA A 121 -10.15 0.56 21.05
CA ALA A 121 -10.87 0.63 19.77
C ALA A 121 -10.39 -0.43 18.78
N ASP A 122 -9.07 -0.65 18.67
CA ASP A 122 -8.46 -1.70 17.86
C ASP A 122 -8.89 -3.11 18.33
N LEU A 123 -8.96 -3.32 19.65
CA LEU A 123 -9.44 -4.58 20.22
C LEU A 123 -10.91 -4.83 19.85
N LEU A 124 -11.75 -3.80 19.93
CA LEU A 124 -13.16 -3.87 19.57
C LEU A 124 -13.37 -4.17 18.08
N ALA A 125 -12.56 -3.58 17.21
CA ALA A 125 -12.59 -3.91 15.78
C ALA A 125 -12.25 -5.39 15.55
N LYS A 126 -11.23 -5.92 16.25
CA LYS A 126 -10.88 -7.36 16.17
C LYS A 126 -11.99 -8.27 16.70
N GLN A 127 -12.68 -7.88 17.76
CA GLN A 127 -13.82 -8.65 18.28
C GLN A 127 -14.96 -8.73 17.25
N ALA A 128 -15.28 -7.62 16.59
CA ALA A 128 -16.24 -7.64 15.48
C ALA A 128 -15.82 -8.56 14.33
N ALA A 129 -14.51 -8.74 14.10
CA ALA A 129 -14.00 -9.64 13.05
C ALA A 129 -14.28 -11.11 13.37
N GLU A 130 -14.06 -11.46 14.63
CA GLU A 130 -14.32 -12.80 15.16
C GLU A 130 -15.81 -13.12 15.14
N GLU A 131 -16.67 -12.16 15.51
CA GLU A 131 -18.13 -12.30 15.45
C GLU A 131 -18.65 -12.45 14.01
N ALA A 132 -18.13 -11.65 13.08
CA ALA A 132 -18.50 -11.71 11.66
C ALA A 132 -18.22 -13.08 11.04
N THR A 133 -17.11 -13.70 11.45
CA THR A 133 -16.69 -15.03 11.02
C THR A 133 -17.64 -16.13 11.52
N GLN A 134 -18.32 -15.90 12.64
CA GLN A 134 -19.26 -16.85 13.24
C GLN A 134 -20.70 -16.69 12.73
N LEU A 135 -21.09 -15.51 12.21
CA LEU A 135 -22.50 -15.19 11.95
C LEU A 135 -22.92 -15.05 10.48
N LEU A 136 -22.00 -14.99 9.51
CA LEU A 136 -22.37 -14.80 8.10
C LEU A 136 -21.86 -15.93 7.19
N PRO A 137 -22.70 -16.54 6.33
CA PRO A 137 -22.19 -17.25 5.17
C PRO A 137 -21.38 -16.25 4.32
N LYS A 138 -20.28 -16.72 3.71
CA LYS A 138 -19.41 -15.94 2.80
C LYS A 138 -20.21 -15.34 1.64
N ASN A 139 -20.95 -14.26 1.86
CA ASN A 139 -21.57 -13.48 0.81
C ASN A 139 -20.48 -12.66 0.13
N ASN A 140 -19.97 -13.22 -0.97
CA ASN A 140 -19.02 -12.64 -1.89
C ASN A 140 -19.59 -11.35 -2.54
N ILE A 141 -19.67 -10.25 -1.79
CA ILE A 141 -19.87 -8.93 -2.39
C ILE A 141 -18.53 -8.55 -3.05
N ILE A 142 -18.44 -8.78 -4.35
CA ILE A 142 -17.29 -8.41 -5.17
C ILE A 142 -17.32 -6.91 -5.40
N THR A 143 -16.35 -6.17 -4.85
CA THR A 143 -16.22 -4.73 -5.08
C THR A 143 -15.50 -4.44 -6.41
N LEU A 144 -15.64 -3.22 -6.95
CA LEU A 144 -14.83 -2.79 -8.10
C LEU A 144 -13.31 -2.84 -7.81
N GLN A 145 -12.92 -2.67 -6.55
CA GLN A 145 -11.53 -2.80 -6.12
C GLN A 145 -11.07 -4.27 -6.19
N ASP A 146 -11.92 -5.23 -5.79
CA ASP A 146 -11.64 -6.66 -5.95
C ASP A 146 -11.45 -7.03 -7.43
N VAL A 147 -12.28 -6.49 -8.31
CA VAL A 147 -12.15 -6.71 -9.77
C VAL A 147 -10.83 -6.14 -10.27
N LYS A 148 -10.46 -4.91 -9.86
CA LYS A 148 -9.19 -4.28 -10.26
C LYS A 148 -7.98 -5.06 -9.74
N GLN A 149 -7.99 -5.48 -8.47
CA GLN A 149 -6.92 -6.28 -7.88
C GLN A 149 -6.81 -7.66 -8.53
N GLY A 150 -7.95 -8.33 -8.75
CA GLY A 150 -8.00 -9.60 -9.47
C GLY A 150 -7.48 -9.49 -10.90
N ALA A 151 -7.86 -8.43 -11.62
CA ALA A 151 -7.34 -8.14 -12.95
C ALA A 151 -5.83 -7.87 -12.93
N HIS A 152 -5.34 -7.04 -12.01
CA HIS A 152 -3.92 -6.78 -11.85
C HIS A 152 -3.14 -8.06 -11.52
N LYS A 153 -3.63 -8.88 -10.58
CA LYS A 153 -3.04 -10.18 -10.23
C LYS A 153 -3.00 -11.11 -11.45
N SER A 154 -4.07 -11.17 -12.22
CA SER A 154 -4.14 -11.96 -13.46
C SER A 154 -3.13 -11.48 -14.51
N VAL A 155 -3.00 -10.16 -14.71
CA VAL A 155 -2.01 -9.57 -15.62
C VAL A 155 -0.59 -9.88 -15.18
N MET A 156 -0.27 -9.70 -13.89
CA MET A 156 1.06 -10.00 -13.36
C MET A 156 1.42 -11.48 -13.47
N LEU A 157 0.47 -12.39 -13.22
CA LEU A 157 0.68 -13.83 -13.42
C LEU A 157 0.91 -14.18 -14.90
N LYS A 158 0.15 -13.58 -15.81
CA LYS A 158 0.35 -13.76 -17.26
C LYS A 158 1.71 -13.23 -17.70
N TRP A 159 2.13 -12.08 -17.17
CA TRP A 159 3.44 -11.50 -17.47
C TRP A 159 4.58 -12.38 -16.94
N GLN A 160 4.50 -12.80 -15.68
CA GLN A 160 5.48 -13.73 -15.09
C GLN A 160 5.58 -15.03 -15.89
N ARG A 161 4.43 -15.64 -16.26
CA ARG A 161 4.42 -16.84 -17.10
C ARG A 161 5.06 -16.60 -18.47
N ARG A 162 4.77 -15.47 -19.12
CA ARG A 162 5.40 -15.11 -20.39
C ARG A 162 6.91 -14.93 -20.22
N TRP A 163 7.34 -14.37 -19.09
CA TRP A 163 8.75 -14.16 -18.79
C TRP A 163 9.49 -15.49 -18.61
N GLU A 164 8.91 -16.43 -17.87
CA GLU A 164 9.43 -17.78 -17.67
C GLU A 164 9.55 -18.57 -18.98
N LEU A 165 8.56 -18.45 -19.87
CA LEU A 165 8.46 -19.20 -21.12
C LEU A 165 9.10 -18.48 -22.33
N SER A 166 9.68 -17.29 -22.14
CA SER A 166 10.27 -16.56 -23.26
C SER A 166 11.65 -17.13 -23.63
N ASP A 167 11.88 -17.31 -24.92
CA ASP A 167 13.20 -17.63 -25.48
C ASP A 167 14.11 -16.39 -25.59
N THR A 168 13.56 -15.19 -25.36
CA THR A 168 14.29 -13.91 -25.48
C THR A 168 14.58 -13.29 -24.12
N GLY A 169 15.70 -12.58 -24.00
CA GLY A 169 16.07 -11.90 -22.75
C GLY A 169 16.54 -12.84 -21.65
N ARG A 170 17.02 -14.05 -22.00
CA ARG A 170 17.43 -15.09 -21.05
C ARG A 170 18.52 -14.64 -20.08
N ASP A 171 19.51 -13.89 -20.57
CA ASP A 171 20.56 -13.32 -19.72
C ASP A 171 19.99 -12.41 -18.61
N LEU A 172 18.93 -11.65 -18.93
CA LEU A 172 18.23 -10.82 -17.95
C LEU A 172 17.34 -11.65 -17.03
N PHE A 173 16.73 -12.73 -17.53
CA PHE A 173 15.93 -13.65 -16.73
C PHE A 173 16.77 -14.30 -15.63
N ASP A 174 18.00 -14.71 -15.94
CA ASP A 174 18.88 -15.38 -14.99
C ASP A 174 19.24 -14.46 -13.80
N ILE A 175 19.28 -13.14 -14.05
CA ILE A 175 19.50 -12.11 -13.02
C ILE A 175 18.19 -11.69 -12.34
N THR A 176 17.08 -11.66 -13.08
CA THR A 176 15.79 -11.14 -12.61
C THR A 176 14.65 -12.05 -13.08
N PRO A 177 14.47 -13.22 -12.44
CA PRO A 177 13.47 -14.19 -12.85
C PRO A 177 12.05 -13.77 -12.46
N ASN A 178 11.91 -12.87 -11.48
CA ASN A 178 10.62 -12.37 -11.01
C ASN A 178 10.35 -10.96 -11.55
N VAL A 179 9.27 -10.80 -12.32
CA VAL A 179 8.89 -9.50 -12.93
C VAL A 179 8.58 -8.41 -11.90
N LYS A 180 8.32 -8.77 -10.64
CA LYS A 180 8.10 -7.80 -9.54
C LYS A 180 9.39 -7.27 -8.95
N ASN A 181 10.51 -7.99 -9.12
CA ASN A 181 11.80 -7.61 -8.55
C ASN A 181 12.51 -6.66 -9.53
N ILE A 182 11.96 -5.45 -9.67
CA ILE A 182 12.66 -4.37 -10.36
C ILE A 182 13.57 -3.71 -9.32
N PRO A 183 14.90 -3.93 -9.37
CA PRO A 183 15.75 -3.35 -8.35
C PRO A 183 15.80 -1.83 -8.55
N ILE A 184 15.46 -1.12 -7.48
CA ILE A 184 15.53 0.32 -7.39
C ILE A 184 16.88 0.63 -6.78
N PHE A 185 17.84 1.05 -7.61
CA PHE A 185 19.13 1.52 -7.14
C PHE A 185 19.18 3.04 -7.28
N ASP A 186 19.76 3.71 -6.29
CA ASP A 186 20.13 5.12 -6.40
C ASP A 186 21.42 5.22 -7.23
N TYR A 187 21.25 5.51 -8.51
CA TYR A 187 22.38 5.68 -9.42
C TYR A 187 22.95 7.09 -9.31
N PRO A 188 24.28 7.26 -9.21
CA PRO A 188 24.90 8.57 -9.04
C PRO A 188 24.60 9.55 -10.20
N THR A 189 24.40 9.03 -11.40
CA THR A 189 24.09 9.82 -12.59
C THR A 189 23.20 9.05 -13.59
N LYS A 190 22.50 9.78 -14.47
CA LYS A 190 21.78 9.19 -15.61
C LYS A 190 22.67 8.37 -16.54
N LYS A 191 23.93 8.77 -16.70
CA LYS A 191 24.91 8.05 -17.53
C LYS A 191 25.22 6.69 -16.93
N PHE A 192 25.42 6.63 -15.61
CA PHE A 192 25.67 5.38 -14.90
C PHE A 192 24.45 4.44 -14.98
N PHE A 193 23.24 4.97 -14.77
CA PHE A 193 22.01 4.21 -14.97
C PHE A 193 21.91 3.61 -16.38
N SER A 194 22.18 4.41 -17.41
CA SER A 194 22.12 3.95 -18.81
C SER A 194 23.11 2.81 -19.08
N ILE A 195 24.36 2.94 -18.64
CA ILE A 195 25.38 1.89 -18.79
C ILE A 195 24.96 0.62 -18.05
N PHE A 196 24.45 0.76 -16.82
CA PHE A 196 24.00 -0.37 -16.03
C PHE A 196 22.83 -1.12 -16.69
N ILE A 197 21.82 -0.41 -17.21
CA ILE A 197 20.71 -1.04 -17.93
C ILE A 197 21.19 -1.73 -19.20
N GLN A 198 22.09 -1.12 -19.97
CA GLN A 198 22.68 -1.75 -21.16
C GLN A 198 23.42 -3.05 -20.81
N LEU A 199 24.23 -3.02 -19.74
CA LEU A 199 24.94 -4.19 -19.23
C LEU A 199 23.99 -5.28 -18.72
N ARG A 200 22.88 -4.92 -18.06
CA ARG A 200 21.89 -5.90 -17.57
C ARG A 200 21.05 -6.52 -18.67
N THR A 201 20.75 -5.77 -19.72
CA THR A 201 19.82 -6.20 -20.78
C THR A 201 20.53 -6.84 -21.97
N GLY A 202 21.86 -6.76 -22.06
CA GLY A 202 22.61 -7.24 -23.22
C GLY A 202 22.72 -6.24 -24.36
N TYR A 203 21.99 -5.11 -24.31
CA TYR A 203 22.02 -4.06 -25.32
C TYR A 203 23.20 -3.11 -25.11
N THR A 204 24.41 -3.65 -25.22
CA THR A 204 25.66 -2.96 -24.90
C THR A 204 26.34 -2.37 -26.12
N THR A 205 27.37 -1.55 -25.89
CA THR A 205 28.30 -1.11 -26.95
C THR A 205 29.52 -2.01 -27.09
N LEU A 206 29.49 -3.24 -26.54
CA LEU A 206 30.59 -4.19 -26.63
C LEU A 206 30.65 -4.85 -28.01
N ASN A 207 31.83 -5.30 -28.42
CA ASN A 207 32.08 -5.86 -29.74
C ASN A 207 31.24 -7.11 -30.02
N PHE A 208 30.97 -7.94 -29.00
CA PHE A 208 30.05 -9.07 -29.16
C PHE A 208 28.64 -8.64 -29.61
N TYR A 209 28.07 -7.63 -28.95
CA TYR A 209 26.75 -7.12 -29.32
C TYR A 209 26.78 -6.39 -30.67
N LYS A 210 27.80 -5.57 -30.91
CA LYS A 210 27.97 -4.83 -32.18
C LYS A 210 28.14 -5.77 -33.36
N GLN A 211 28.89 -6.86 -33.23
CA GLN A 211 29.02 -7.85 -34.30
C GLN A 211 27.67 -8.55 -34.55
N ARG A 212 26.98 -8.98 -33.49
CA ARG A 212 25.65 -9.60 -33.59
C ARG A 212 24.62 -8.71 -34.29
N THR A 213 24.73 -7.40 -34.15
CA THR A 213 23.85 -6.40 -34.77
C THR A 213 24.37 -5.84 -36.11
N GLY A 214 25.51 -6.35 -36.60
CA GLY A 214 26.11 -5.93 -37.88
C GLY A 214 26.82 -4.57 -37.85
N GLN A 215 27.04 -4.00 -36.67
CA GLN A 215 27.73 -2.71 -36.48
C GLN A 215 29.26 -2.85 -36.42
N ASN A 216 29.77 -4.07 -36.24
CA ASN A 216 31.20 -4.37 -36.22
C ASN A 216 31.48 -5.71 -36.92
N THR A 217 32.69 -5.90 -37.43
CA THR A 217 33.12 -7.14 -38.10
C THR A 217 33.71 -8.16 -37.13
N THR A 218 34.21 -7.70 -35.97
CA THR A 218 34.80 -8.54 -34.93
C THR A 218 34.02 -8.43 -33.61
N ASP A 219 33.97 -9.55 -32.88
CA ASP A 219 33.47 -9.65 -31.50
C ASP A 219 34.61 -9.67 -30.46
N LEU A 220 35.86 -9.52 -30.89
CA LEU A 220 37.02 -9.64 -30.01
C LEU A 220 37.31 -8.32 -29.29
N CYS A 221 37.77 -8.44 -28.04
CA CYS A 221 38.34 -7.36 -27.27
C CYS A 221 39.84 -7.19 -27.63
N SER A 222 40.47 -6.10 -27.21
CA SER A 222 41.90 -5.86 -27.43
C SER A 222 42.83 -6.89 -26.77
N CYS A 223 42.35 -7.66 -25.80
CA CYS A 223 43.08 -8.80 -25.22
C CYS A 223 43.03 -10.08 -26.09
N GLY A 224 42.24 -10.09 -27.18
CA GLY A 224 42.06 -11.24 -28.06
C GLY A 224 40.92 -12.19 -27.67
N THR A 225 40.27 -11.99 -26.52
CA THR A 225 39.10 -12.76 -26.08
C THR A 225 37.80 -12.12 -26.57
N LYS A 226 36.73 -12.91 -26.71
CA LYS A 226 35.40 -12.42 -27.07
C LYS A 226 34.86 -11.40 -26.05
N GLU A 227 34.48 -10.21 -26.52
CA GLU A 227 34.06 -9.09 -25.66
C GLU A 227 32.58 -9.21 -25.24
N THR A 228 32.28 -10.14 -24.34
CA THR A 228 30.95 -10.30 -23.72
C THR A 228 30.79 -9.41 -22.49
N GLN A 229 29.57 -9.25 -21.96
CA GLN A 229 29.36 -8.53 -20.69
C GLN A 229 30.13 -9.18 -19.54
N GLN A 230 30.11 -10.52 -19.49
CA GLN A 230 30.85 -11.29 -18.49
C GLN A 230 32.35 -11.02 -18.61
N HIS A 231 32.91 -11.09 -19.82
CA HIS A 231 34.32 -10.78 -20.05
C HIS A 231 34.67 -9.36 -19.60
N TYR A 232 33.85 -8.38 -19.97
CA TYR A 232 34.05 -6.97 -19.64
C TYR A 232 34.01 -6.69 -18.13
N ILE A 233 33.15 -7.39 -17.38
CA ILE A 233 32.99 -7.21 -15.93
C ILE A 233 34.00 -8.07 -15.14
N GLU A 234 34.11 -9.36 -15.47
CA GLU A 234 34.74 -10.39 -14.63
C GLU A 234 36.14 -10.82 -15.08
N GLU A 235 36.50 -10.66 -16.36
CA GLU A 235 37.73 -11.26 -16.91
C GLU A 235 38.74 -10.23 -17.47
N TYR A 236 38.29 -9.05 -17.92
CA TYR A 236 39.16 -8.09 -18.59
C TYR A 236 40.24 -7.50 -17.64
N PRO A 237 41.55 -7.61 -17.96
CA PRO A 237 42.65 -7.30 -17.03
C PRO A 237 42.70 -5.84 -16.54
N ASN A 238 42.25 -4.88 -17.35
CA ASN A 238 42.31 -3.46 -17.00
C ASN A 238 41.24 -3.01 -15.98
N HIS A 239 40.40 -3.93 -15.49
CA HIS A 239 39.35 -3.65 -14.49
C HIS A 239 39.59 -4.29 -13.11
N GLU A 240 40.76 -4.91 -12.86
CA GLU A 240 41.08 -5.53 -11.56
C GLU A 240 40.88 -4.57 -10.38
N CYS A 241 41.24 -3.29 -10.52
CA CYS A 241 41.07 -2.27 -9.47
C CYS A 241 39.59 -1.98 -9.09
N TYR A 242 38.62 -2.32 -9.93
CA TYR A 242 37.19 -2.13 -9.68
C TYR A 242 36.48 -3.38 -9.13
N ARG A 243 37.12 -4.56 -9.19
CA ARG A 243 36.53 -5.83 -8.73
C ARG A 243 36.55 -5.98 -7.22
N GLU A 244 37.59 -5.48 -6.55
CA GLU A 244 37.73 -5.57 -5.09
C GLU A 244 36.72 -4.70 -4.31
N GLY A 245 36.06 -3.72 -4.98
CA GLY A 245 35.05 -2.86 -4.37
C GLY A 245 33.58 -3.23 -4.65
N CYS A 246 33.32 -4.22 -5.51
CA CYS A 246 31.96 -4.54 -6.01
C CYS A 246 31.50 -5.97 -5.68
N LEU A 247 32.16 -6.67 -4.75
CA LEU A 247 31.89 -8.07 -4.42
C LEU A 247 30.58 -8.32 -3.62
N CYS A 248 29.72 -7.32 -3.42
CA CYS A 248 28.45 -7.49 -2.71
C CYS A 248 27.30 -6.75 -3.41
N ILE A 249 26.92 -7.18 -4.61
CA ILE A 249 25.57 -6.87 -5.14
C ILE A 249 25.05 -8.13 -5.85
N PHE A 250 24.30 -8.95 -5.12
CA PHE A 250 23.32 -9.91 -5.66
C PHE A 250 21.92 -9.45 -5.23
#